data_AF-A0A7V3RJX0-F1
#
_entry.id   AF-A0A7V3RJX0-F1
#
_cell.length_a   1.000
_cell.length_b   1.000
_cell.length_c   1.000
_cell.angle_alpha   90.00
_cell.angle_beta   90.00
_cell.angle_gamma   90.00
#
_symmetry.space_group_name_H-M   'P 1'
#
loop_
_entity.id
_entity.type
_entity.pdbx_description
1 polymer ?
#
loop_
_entity_poly.entity_id
_entity_poly.type
_entity_poly.pdbx_seq_one_letter_code
_entity_poly.pdbx_strand_id
1 'polypeptide(L)'
;MRVFSILPFLLLFIFFSTAFTWDIKTRIAVLDVVSKIEGEDINGVLIGEKIRAEMVNQKAGIIVERAALSKILEEQKLQDSGIAEGDAGKIGNLVGAEKIVMGNIFKVSGKYELLIKAIDVDSGKIEFYEQIRAGNIGEIYEKIPEMVSSIIRKSKGEMWKQERVNTEFVEKFLNSEDGFTNRGFSPVQISFVGGIQLIPEDFTIFGVAVNIITGYNVEIYGIQTGLICENSEMRGIQAGLICSSKSRIVGVQTGLINNAYYVTGCQIGLINTAEFLKGVQIGLLNTVKHGPINFMPIINIGF
;
A
#
# COMPACT_ATOMS: atom_id res chain seq x y z
N MET A 1 54.40 -12.01 -16.38
CA MET A 1 52.97 -11.77 -16.08
C MET A 1 52.85 -10.90 -14.85
N ARG A 2 52.45 -9.63 -15.02
CA ARG A 2 51.99 -8.75 -13.94
C ARG A 2 50.58 -8.30 -14.33
N VAL A 3 49.57 -8.84 -13.68
CA VAL A 3 48.18 -8.41 -13.90
C VAL A 3 47.98 -7.12 -13.11
N PHE A 4 48.13 -6.00 -13.80
CA PHE A 4 47.90 -4.67 -13.29
C PHE A 4 46.38 -4.41 -13.19
N SER A 5 45.94 -4.10 -11.96
CA SER A 5 45.01 -3.01 -11.62
C SER A 5 43.80 -2.77 -12.54
N ILE A 6 42.76 -3.62 -12.44
CA ILE A 6 41.41 -3.33 -12.96
C ILE A 6 40.43 -3.03 -11.81
N LEU A 7 40.86 -3.27 -10.55
CA LEU A 7 40.04 -3.12 -9.36
C LEU A 7 39.61 -1.68 -9.01
N PRO A 8 40.34 -0.59 -9.37
CA PRO A 8 39.84 0.76 -9.09
C PRO A 8 38.82 1.27 -10.13
N PHE A 9 38.73 0.66 -11.32
CA PHE A 9 37.75 1.05 -12.33
C PHE A 9 36.37 0.39 -12.11
N LEU A 10 36.33 -0.80 -11.50
CA LEU A 10 35.08 -1.49 -11.18
C LEU A 10 34.33 -0.84 -10.01
N LEU A 11 35.04 -0.14 -9.11
CA LEU A 11 34.43 0.67 -8.04
C LEU A 11 33.89 2.01 -8.51
N LEU A 12 34.36 2.54 -9.65
CA LEU A 12 33.82 3.78 -10.24
C LEU A 12 32.50 3.53 -11.00
N PHE A 13 32.24 2.31 -11.45
CA PHE A 13 30.99 1.95 -12.14
C PHE A 13 29.80 1.74 -11.18
N ILE A 14 30.07 1.43 -9.92
CA ILE A 14 29.05 1.22 -8.87
C ILE A 14 28.52 2.56 -8.32
N PHE A 15 29.20 3.68 -8.59
CA PHE A 15 28.75 5.02 -8.19
C PHE A 15 27.79 5.71 -9.19
N PHE A 16 27.54 5.12 -10.37
CA PHE A 16 26.72 5.75 -11.42
C PHE A 16 25.28 5.22 -11.52
N SER A 17 24.84 4.35 -10.61
CA SER A 17 23.43 3.98 -10.46
C SER A 17 22.80 4.72 -9.29
N THR A 18 22.97 6.05 -9.22
CA THR A 18 21.88 6.85 -8.67
C THR A 18 20.70 6.56 -9.58
N ALA A 19 19.78 5.73 -9.09
CA ALA A 19 18.48 5.57 -9.68
C ALA A 19 17.83 6.96 -9.69
N PHE A 20 18.05 7.70 -10.77
CA PHE A 20 17.14 8.74 -11.19
C PHE A 20 15.88 7.99 -11.61
N THR A 21 15.03 7.68 -10.64
CA THR A 21 13.63 7.40 -10.95
C THR A 21 13.06 8.71 -11.43
N TRP A 22 13.01 8.89 -12.74
CA TRP A 22 12.29 10.01 -13.33
C TRP A 22 10.82 9.81 -12.94
N ASP A 23 10.32 10.65 -12.03
CA ASP A 23 8.92 10.65 -11.60
C ASP A 23 8.08 11.17 -12.77
N ILE A 24 7.79 10.29 -13.75
CA ILE A 24 6.85 10.58 -14.83
C ILE A 24 5.48 10.69 -14.18
N LYS A 25 5.05 11.93 -13.92
CA LYS A 25 3.73 12.20 -13.36
C LYS A 25 2.66 11.95 -14.43
N THR A 26 1.85 10.92 -14.24
CA THR A 26 0.68 10.61 -15.07
C THR A 26 -0.25 11.82 -15.18
N ARG A 27 -0.67 12.17 -16.40
CA ARG A 27 -1.72 13.18 -16.63
C ARG A 27 -3.11 12.57 -16.49
N ILE A 28 -3.94 13.17 -15.64
CA ILE A 28 -5.26 12.65 -15.28
C ILE A 28 -6.33 13.69 -15.59
N ALA A 29 -7.33 13.30 -16.39
CA ALA A 29 -8.53 14.09 -16.63
C ALA A 29 -9.67 13.59 -15.72
N VAL A 30 -10.28 14.50 -14.96
CA VAL A 30 -11.45 14.19 -14.14
C VAL A 30 -12.66 14.83 -14.79
N LEU A 31 -13.63 14.02 -15.21
CA LEU A 31 -14.89 14.49 -15.78
C LEU A 31 -15.90 14.81 -14.68
N ASP A 32 -16.90 15.63 -15.03
CA ASP A 32 -17.97 15.95 -14.10
C ASP A 32 -18.79 14.70 -13.78
N VAL A 33 -19.26 14.59 -12.54
CA VAL A 33 -20.06 13.44 -12.11
C VAL A 33 -21.47 13.59 -12.65
N VAL A 34 -21.97 12.56 -13.33
CA VAL A 34 -23.33 12.59 -13.89
C VAL A 34 -24.33 12.12 -12.83
N SER A 35 -25.32 12.96 -12.53
CA SER A 35 -26.46 12.57 -11.69
C SER A 35 -27.48 11.77 -12.50
N LYS A 36 -27.86 10.60 -12.01
CA LYS A 36 -28.94 9.75 -12.55
C LYS A 36 -30.11 9.65 -11.57
N ILE A 37 -30.31 10.68 -10.74
CA ILE A 37 -31.38 10.73 -9.74
C ILE A 37 -32.46 11.66 -10.26
N GLU A 38 -33.64 11.11 -10.55
CA GLU A 38 -34.79 11.91 -11.00
C GLU A 38 -35.38 12.72 -9.84
N GLY A 39 -35.65 14.01 -10.07
CA GLY A 39 -36.38 14.87 -9.14
C GLY A 39 -35.55 15.49 -8.00
N GLU A 40 -34.23 15.29 -7.97
CA GLU A 40 -33.33 15.92 -7.00
C GLU A 40 -32.23 16.71 -7.73
N ASP A 41 -32.04 17.98 -7.36
CA ASP A 41 -30.98 18.82 -7.91
C ASP A 41 -29.64 18.52 -7.22
N ILE A 42 -28.98 17.47 -7.71
CA ILE A 42 -27.65 17.08 -7.23
C ILE A 42 -26.61 17.66 -8.17
N ASN A 43 -25.84 18.60 -7.65
CA ASN A 43 -24.76 19.24 -8.39
C ASN A 43 -23.54 18.30 -8.50
N GLY A 44 -23.55 17.43 -9.51
CA GLY A 44 -22.45 16.51 -9.82
C GLY A 44 -21.15 17.22 -10.26
N VAL A 45 -21.24 18.47 -10.69
CA VAL A 45 -20.06 19.32 -10.96
C VAL A 45 -19.28 19.58 -9.67
N LEU A 46 -19.98 19.85 -8.56
CA LEU A 46 -19.35 20.10 -7.26
C LEU A 46 -18.62 18.85 -6.72
N ILE A 47 -19.18 17.66 -6.97
CA ILE A 47 -18.53 16.39 -6.64
C ILE A 47 -17.26 16.21 -7.48
N GLY A 48 -17.32 16.51 -8.79
CA GLY A 48 -16.16 16.48 -9.68
C GLY A 48 -15.05 17.45 -9.26
N GLU A 49 -15.41 18.68 -8.86
CA GLU A 49 -14.47 19.68 -8.32
C GLU A 49 -13.80 19.20 -7.03
N LYS A 50 -14.57 18.62 -6.10
CA LYS A 50 -14.01 18.08 -4.86
C LYS A 50 -13.04 16.93 -5.15
N ILE A 51 -13.37 16.02 -6.08
CA ILE A 51 -12.48 14.95 -6.51
C ILE A 51 -11.18 15.51 -7.11
N ARG A 52 -11.27 16.51 -8.01
CA ARG A 52 -10.09 17.18 -8.57
C ARG A 52 -9.21 17.79 -7.48
N ALA A 53 -9.82 18.54 -6.56
CA ALA A 53 -9.11 19.17 -5.45
C ALA A 53 -8.37 18.12 -4.59
N GLU A 54 -9.02 17.02 -4.23
CA GLU A 54 -8.39 15.95 -3.46
C GLU A 54 -7.28 15.25 -4.25
N MET A 55 -7.42 15.05 -5.56
CA MET A 55 -6.35 14.47 -6.39
C MET A 55 -5.12 15.37 -6.45
N VAL A 56 -5.30 16.69 -6.50
CA VAL A 56 -4.21 17.66 -6.41
C VAL A 56 -3.56 17.63 -5.03
N ASN A 57 -4.36 17.67 -3.96
CA ASN A 57 -3.88 17.65 -2.57
C ASN A 57 -3.06 16.40 -2.26
N GLN A 58 -3.51 15.24 -2.77
CA GLN A 58 -2.87 13.95 -2.56
C GLN A 58 -1.76 13.65 -3.59
N LYS A 59 -1.41 14.62 -4.46
CA LYS A 59 -0.34 14.49 -5.46
C LYS A 59 -0.54 13.29 -6.39
N ALA A 60 -1.77 13.05 -6.84
CA ALA A 60 -2.15 11.93 -7.71
C ALA A 60 -1.41 11.93 -9.06
N GLY A 61 -1.07 13.12 -9.57
CA GLY A 61 -0.48 13.31 -10.89
C GLY A 61 -0.65 14.75 -11.37
N ILE A 62 -0.53 14.95 -12.68
CA ILE A 62 -0.85 16.24 -13.31
C ILE A 62 -2.34 16.23 -13.65
N ILE A 63 -3.14 17.01 -12.92
CA ILE A 63 -4.59 17.07 -13.15
C ILE A 63 -4.89 18.07 -14.26
N VAL A 64 -5.64 17.62 -15.27
CA VAL A 64 -6.08 18.47 -16.37
C VAL A 64 -7.07 19.52 -15.85
N GLU A 65 -6.85 20.77 -16.23
CA GLU A 65 -7.71 21.89 -15.85
C GLU A 65 -9.13 21.73 -16.44
N ARG A 66 -10.14 22.10 -15.63
CA ARG A 66 -11.55 22.02 -16.02
C ARG A 66 -11.84 22.81 -17.28
N ALA A 67 -11.27 24.00 -17.46
CA ALA A 67 -11.52 24.84 -18.62
C ALA A 67 -11.10 24.16 -19.94
N ALA A 68 -9.99 23.42 -19.94
CA ALA A 68 -9.53 22.66 -21.09
C ALA A 68 -10.50 21.51 -21.42
N LEU A 69 -10.99 20.80 -20.39
CA LEU A 69 -12.00 19.75 -20.54
C LEU A 69 -13.32 20.31 -21.08
N SER A 70 -13.83 21.40 -20.51
CA SER A 70 -15.07 22.05 -20.92
C SER A 70 -15.05 22.42 -22.40
N LYS A 71 -13.96 23.05 -22.88
CA LYS A 71 -13.80 23.43 -24.28
C LYS A 71 -13.85 22.22 -25.22
N ILE A 72 -13.15 21.14 -24.87
CA ILE A 72 -13.16 19.91 -25.68
C ILE A 72 -14.54 19.24 -25.68
N LEU A 73 -15.24 19.23 -24.56
CA LEU A 73 -16.59 18.65 -24.49
C LEU A 73 -17.63 19.46 -25.29
N GLU A 74 -17.47 20.79 -25.35
CA GLU A 74 -18.28 21.67 -26.22
C GLU A 74 -18.03 21.36 -27.70
N GLU A 75 -16.75 21.26 -28.10
CA GLU A 75 -16.36 20.94 -29.47
C GLU A 75 -16.88 19.57 -29.91
N GLN A 76 -16.92 18.60 -29.00
CA GLN A 76 -17.45 17.25 -29.27
C GLN A 76 -18.98 17.14 -29.12
N LYS A 77 -19.68 18.19 -28.67
CA LYS A 77 -21.14 18.19 -28.39
C LYS A 77 -21.56 17.12 -27.38
N LEU A 78 -20.72 16.82 -26.39
CA LEU A 78 -20.91 15.73 -25.42
C LEU A 78 -21.43 16.19 -24.04
N GLN A 79 -21.88 17.44 -23.91
CA GLN A 79 -22.23 18.05 -22.62
C GLN A 79 -23.49 17.47 -21.95
N ASP A 80 -24.48 17.01 -22.72
CA ASP A 80 -25.84 16.75 -22.20
C ASP A 80 -26.21 15.27 -22.00
N SER A 81 -25.53 14.32 -22.65
CA SER A 81 -25.93 12.90 -22.64
C SER A 81 -25.16 12.02 -21.64
N GLY A 82 -24.21 12.61 -20.92
CA GLY A 82 -23.17 11.84 -20.24
C GLY A 82 -22.20 11.23 -21.24
N ILE A 83 -20.92 11.22 -20.88
CA ILE A 83 -19.86 10.64 -21.70
C ILE A 83 -19.96 9.12 -21.59
N ALA A 84 -20.18 8.45 -22.74
CA ALA A 84 -20.17 7.00 -22.79
C ALA A 84 -18.75 6.47 -22.56
N GLU A 85 -18.65 5.22 -22.07
CA GLU A 85 -17.35 4.57 -21.83
C GLU A 85 -16.47 4.52 -23.09
N GLY A 86 -17.09 4.37 -24.27
CA GLY A 86 -16.38 4.37 -25.56
C GLY A 86 -15.81 5.72 -25.99
N ASP A 87 -16.25 6.83 -25.39
CA ASP A 87 -15.78 8.18 -25.74
C ASP A 87 -14.65 8.66 -24.83
N ALA A 88 -14.39 7.95 -23.72
CA ALA A 88 -13.33 8.28 -22.78
C ALA A 88 -11.97 8.33 -23.49
N GLY A 89 -11.54 7.27 -24.18
CA GLY A 89 -10.24 7.25 -24.86
C GLY A 89 -10.05 8.40 -25.87
N LYS A 90 -11.12 8.83 -26.55
CA LYS A 90 -11.06 9.99 -27.48
C LYS A 90 -10.87 11.30 -26.73
N ILE A 91 -11.68 11.53 -25.69
CA ILE A 91 -11.61 12.75 -24.87
C ILE A 91 -10.23 12.85 -24.21
N GLY A 92 -9.68 11.72 -23.73
CA GLY A 92 -8.40 11.65 -23.04
C GLY A 92 -7.25 12.09 -23.93
N ASN A 93 -7.22 11.57 -25.16
CA ASN A 93 -6.25 11.97 -26.17
C ASN A 93 -6.35 13.46 -26.53
N LEU A 94 -7.56 14.00 -26.65
CA LEU A 94 -7.77 15.42 -26.97
C LEU A 94 -7.28 16.37 -25.87
N VAL A 95 -7.40 15.97 -24.61
CA VAL A 95 -6.93 16.78 -23.46
C VAL A 95 -5.51 16.43 -23.02
N GLY A 96 -4.86 15.47 -23.70
CA GLY A 96 -3.52 14.99 -23.36
C GLY A 96 -3.46 14.31 -21.98
N ALA A 97 -4.53 13.61 -21.59
CA ALA A 97 -4.57 12.78 -20.40
C ALA A 97 -4.23 11.32 -20.74
N GLU A 98 -3.48 10.67 -19.87
CA GLU A 98 -3.20 9.23 -19.92
C GLU A 98 -4.32 8.44 -19.23
N LYS A 99 -5.00 9.05 -18.25
CA LYS A 99 -6.09 8.44 -17.50
C LYS A 99 -7.30 9.36 -17.45
N ILE A 100 -8.49 8.79 -17.56
CA ILE A 100 -9.76 9.50 -17.34
C ILE A 100 -10.48 8.92 -16.14
N VAL A 101 -10.93 9.82 -15.26
CA VAL A 101 -11.79 9.51 -14.13
C VAL A 101 -13.20 9.99 -14.46
N MET A 102 -14.17 9.07 -14.38
CA MET A 102 -15.58 9.34 -14.60
C MET A 102 -16.39 8.90 -13.41
N GLY A 103 -17.43 9.66 -13.09
CA GLY A 103 -18.31 9.38 -11.97
C GLY A 103 -19.77 9.41 -12.34
N ASN A 104 -20.56 8.54 -11.72
CA ASN A 104 -22.01 8.61 -11.73
C ASN A 104 -22.52 8.58 -10.30
N ILE A 105 -23.53 9.41 -10.00
CA ILE A 105 -24.28 9.33 -8.74
C ILE A 105 -25.71 8.90 -9.02
N PHE A 106 -26.19 7.90 -8.27
CA PHE A 106 -27.53 7.34 -8.41
C PHE A 106 -28.08 6.91 -7.05
N LYS A 107 -29.38 6.63 -6.96
CA LYS A 107 -30.05 6.28 -5.70
C LYS A 107 -30.60 4.86 -5.78
N VAL A 108 -30.21 4.01 -4.82
CA VAL A 108 -30.65 2.61 -4.73
C VAL A 108 -31.18 2.32 -3.34
N SER A 109 -32.45 1.91 -3.25
CA SER A 109 -33.13 1.59 -1.99
C SER A 109 -33.05 2.73 -0.96
N GLY A 110 -33.22 3.98 -1.41
CA GLY A 110 -33.19 5.16 -0.57
C GLY A 110 -31.80 5.66 -0.16
N LYS A 111 -30.73 4.98 -0.59
CA LYS A 111 -29.33 5.39 -0.33
C LYS A 111 -28.69 5.97 -1.58
N TYR A 112 -27.82 6.96 -1.40
CA TYR A 112 -27.01 7.54 -2.47
C TYR A 112 -25.80 6.66 -2.73
N GLU A 113 -25.50 6.42 -4.00
CA GLU A 113 -24.35 5.66 -4.46
C GLU A 113 -23.56 6.49 -5.47
N LEU A 114 -22.32 6.82 -5.12
CA LEU A 114 -21.35 7.43 -6.02
C LEU A 114 -20.43 6.33 -6.54
N LEU A 115 -20.46 6.10 -7.84
CA LEU A 115 -19.57 5.18 -8.55
C LEU A 115 -18.53 6.00 -9.32
N ILE A 116 -17.25 5.76 -9.05
CA ILE A 116 -16.14 6.33 -9.81
C ILE A 116 -15.40 5.21 -10.53
N LYS A 117 -14.99 5.46 -11.78
CA LYS A 117 -14.15 4.57 -12.58
C LYS A 117 -13.00 5.33 -13.20
N ALA A 118 -11.83 4.69 -13.27
CA ALA A 118 -10.70 5.17 -14.02
C ALA A 118 -10.51 4.32 -15.28
N ILE A 119 -10.29 4.99 -16.40
CA ILE A 119 -10.09 4.38 -17.71
C ILE A 119 -8.69 4.78 -18.18
N ASP A 120 -7.90 3.79 -18.57
CA ASP A 120 -6.65 3.99 -19.28
C ASP A 120 -6.96 4.43 -20.72
N VAL A 121 -6.42 5.57 -21.13
CA VAL A 121 -6.80 6.22 -22.39
C VAL A 121 -6.29 5.43 -23.60
N ASP A 122 -5.12 4.80 -23.48
CA ASP A 122 -4.49 4.04 -24.56
C ASP A 122 -5.22 2.72 -24.84
N SER A 123 -5.56 1.97 -23.79
CA SER A 123 -6.24 0.67 -23.92
C SER A 123 -7.76 0.76 -23.93
N GLY A 124 -8.33 1.88 -23.48
CA GLY A 124 -9.77 2.05 -23.26
C GLY A 124 -10.34 1.16 -22.17
N LYS A 125 -9.49 0.48 -21.39
CA LYS A 125 -9.92 -0.44 -20.32
C LYS A 125 -10.16 0.30 -19.03
N ILE A 126 -11.17 -0.15 -18.29
CA ILE A 126 -11.38 0.27 -16.90
C ILE A 126 -10.24 -0.34 -16.06
N GLU A 127 -9.36 0.50 -15.53
CA GLU A 127 -8.28 0.04 -14.64
C GLU A 127 -8.81 -0.30 -13.25
N PHE A 128 -9.75 0.48 -12.75
CA PHE A 128 -10.41 0.24 -11.47
C PHE A 128 -11.72 1.02 -11.36
N TYR A 129 -12.57 0.54 -10.44
CA TYR A 129 -13.76 1.21 -9.98
C TYR A 129 -13.77 1.31 -8.45
N GLU A 130 -14.42 2.35 -7.95
CA GLU A 130 -14.71 2.61 -6.53
C GLU A 130 -16.17 2.98 -6.37
N GLN A 131 -16.72 2.65 -5.19
CA GLN A 131 -18.10 3.00 -4.87
C GLN A 131 -18.21 3.50 -3.43
N ILE A 132 -18.99 4.57 -3.24
CA ILE A 132 -19.39 5.07 -1.93
C ILE A 132 -20.89 4.91 -1.82
N ARG A 133 -21.37 4.28 -0.74
CA ARG A 133 -22.79 4.22 -0.39
C ARG A 133 -23.04 5.02 0.89
N ALA A 134 -24.05 5.87 0.86
CA ALA A 134 -24.35 6.81 1.94
C ALA A 134 -25.86 7.00 2.15
N GLY A 135 -26.23 7.39 3.38
CA GLY A 135 -27.62 7.73 3.71
C GLY A 135 -28.06 9.09 3.16
N ASN A 136 -27.11 10.02 3.02
CA ASN A 136 -27.33 11.36 2.49
C ASN A 136 -26.14 11.81 1.61
N ILE A 137 -26.32 12.93 0.89
CA ILE A 137 -25.28 13.47 0.01
C ILE A 137 -24.07 14.03 0.77
N GLY A 138 -24.25 14.56 1.98
CA GLY A 138 -23.15 15.08 2.82
C GLY A 138 -22.13 14.01 3.17
N GLU A 139 -22.61 12.82 3.55
CA GLU A 139 -21.77 11.64 3.78
C GLU A 139 -20.98 11.20 2.53
N ILE A 140 -21.48 11.47 1.32
CA ILE A 140 -20.70 11.24 0.09
C ILE A 140 -19.50 12.20 0.07
N TYR A 141 -19.73 13.50 0.31
CA TYR A 141 -18.66 14.51 0.31
C TYR A 141 -17.56 14.21 1.34
N GLU A 142 -17.94 13.75 2.53
CA GLU A 142 -16.99 13.38 3.59
C GLU A 142 -16.10 12.20 3.19
N LYS A 143 -16.60 11.27 2.38
CA LYS A 143 -15.88 10.05 1.96
C LYS A 143 -15.09 10.22 0.66
N ILE A 144 -15.21 11.35 -0.04
CA ILE A 144 -14.44 11.63 -1.27
C ILE A 144 -12.92 11.52 -1.05
N PRO A 145 -12.31 12.09 0.01
CA PRO A 145 -10.87 12.00 0.24
C PRO A 145 -10.35 10.56 0.37
N GLU A 146 -11.09 9.69 1.06
CA GLU A 146 -10.77 8.26 1.19
C GLU A 146 -10.91 7.53 -0.16
N MET A 147 -11.95 7.83 -0.93
CA MET A 147 -12.14 7.27 -2.26
C MET A 147 -11.00 7.67 -3.20
N VAL A 148 -10.59 8.94 -3.19
CA VAL A 148 -9.44 9.42 -3.98
C VAL A 148 -8.15 8.73 -3.55
N SER A 149 -7.93 8.54 -2.25
CA SER A 149 -6.80 7.76 -1.74
C SER A 149 -6.78 6.35 -2.33
N SER A 150 -7.94 5.69 -2.38
CA SER A 150 -8.07 4.34 -2.94
C SER A 150 -7.84 4.30 -4.45
N ILE A 151 -8.33 5.32 -5.18
CA ILE A 151 -8.10 5.52 -6.62
C ILE A 151 -6.60 5.64 -6.91
N ILE A 152 -5.89 6.52 -6.19
CA ILE A 152 -4.45 6.73 -6.36
C ILE A 152 -3.70 5.42 -6.10
N ARG A 153 -4.04 4.73 -5.01
CA ARG A 153 -3.42 3.46 -4.63
C ARG A 153 -3.58 2.41 -5.73
N LYS A 154 -4.81 2.16 -6.17
CA LYS A 154 -5.12 1.19 -7.23
C LYS A 154 -4.45 1.56 -8.56
N SER A 155 -4.35 2.84 -8.88
CA SER A 155 -3.71 3.33 -10.11
C SER A 155 -2.20 3.06 -10.20
N LYS A 156 -1.52 2.87 -9.07
CA LYS A 156 -0.08 2.54 -9.00
C LYS A 156 0.20 1.04 -9.13
N GLY A 157 -0.80 0.24 -9.52
CA GLY A 157 -0.65 -1.21 -9.62
C GLY A 157 -0.61 -1.89 -8.25
N GLU A 158 -0.99 -1.19 -7.18
CA GLU A 158 -1.18 -1.80 -5.85
C GLU A 158 -2.50 -2.58 -5.82
N MET A 159 -2.56 -3.64 -6.63
CA MET A 159 -3.61 -4.65 -6.57
C MET A 159 -3.41 -5.47 -5.29
N TRP A 160 -4.24 -5.19 -4.28
CA TRP A 160 -4.29 -5.85 -2.98
C TRP A 160 -2.92 -6.24 -2.39
N LYS A 161 -2.23 -5.26 -1.81
CA LYS A 161 -1.75 -5.44 -0.44
C LYS A 161 -2.72 -4.68 0.47
N GLN A 162 -3.41 -5.39 1.35
CA GLN A 162 -3.96 -4.76 2.54
C GLN A 162 -2.79 -4.13 3.32
N GLU A 163 -2.58 -2.83 3.14
CA GLU A 163 -1.72 -2.05 4.02
C GLU A 163 -2.30 -0.64 4.11
N ARG A 164 -3.25 -0.49 5.03
CA ARG A 164 -3.65 0.79 5.60
C ARG A 164 -2.49 1.26 6.48
N VAL A 165 -1.74 2.29 6.07
CA VAL A 165 -1.33 3.29 7.06
C VAL A 165 -2.47 4.29 7.07
N ASN A 166 -3.35 4.14 8.05
CA ASN A 166 -4.56 4.92 8.17
C ASN A 166 -4.45 5.75 9.46
N THR A 167 -4.35 7.07 9.35
CA THR A 167 -4.43 7.98 10.51
C THR A 167 -5.82 7.93 11.14
N GLU A 168 -6.83 7.56 10.36
CA GLU A 168 -8.17 7.24 10.83
C GLU A 168 -8.23 5.85 11.51
N PHE A 169 -7.28 4.94 11.23
CA PHE A 169 -7.11 3.73 12.03
C PHE A 169 -6.52 4.11 13.36
N VAL A 170 -5.47 4.94 13.46
CA VAL A 170 -5.00 5.41 14.77
C VAL A 170 -6.14 6.04 15.57
N GLU A 171 -6.97 6.91 14.98
CA GLU A 171 -8.08 7.55 15.70
C GLU A 171 -9.29 6.63 15.97
N LYS A 172 -9.67 5.74 15.04
CA LYS A 172 -10.78 4.77 15.23
C LYS A 172 -10.36 3.57 16.06
N PHE A 173 -9.07 3.26 16.13
CA PHE A 173 -8.45 2.22 16.95
C PHE A 173 -8.29 2.74 18.39
N LEU A 174 -7.83 3.98 18.59
CA LEU A 174 -7.85 4.68 19.88
C LEU A 174 -9.28 4.87 20.45
N ASN A 175 -10.29 5.01 19.58
CA ASN A 175 -11.68 5.26 19.98
C ASN A 175 -12.65 4.07 19.78
N SER A 176 -12.16 2.86 19.47
CA SER A 176 -13.03 1.67 19.35
C SER A 176 -13.16 0.93 20.68
N GLU A 177 -14.40 0.68 21.12
CA GLU A 177 -14.71 -0.08 22.35
C GLU A 177 -14.22 -1.54 22.34
N ASP A 178 -13.70 -2.04 21.22
CA ASP A 178 -13.16 -3.41 21.08
C ASP A 178 -11.67 -3.48 20.65
N GLY A 179 -10.98 -2.33 20.47
CA GLY A 179 -9.60 -2.28 19.94
C GLY A 179 -8.53 -1.77 20.92
N PHE A 180 -8.93 -1.26 22.07
CA PHE A 180 -8.04 -0.76 23.13
C PHE A 180 -8.52 -1.13 24.54
N THR A 181 -9.66 -1.79 24.65
CA THR A 181 -10.34 -2.02 25.93
C THR A 181 -9.80 -3.22 26.69
N ASN A 182 -8.83 -3.98 26.14
CA ASN A 182 -8.21 -5.09 26.88
C ASN A 182 -6.72 -5.41 26.62
N ARG A 183 -6.02 -4.78 25.64
CA ARG A 183 -4.57 -4.98 25.43
C ARG A 183 -3.90 -3.66 25.09
N GLY A 184 -2.82 -3.32 25.78
CA GLY A 184 -2.16 -2.02 25.59
C GLY A 184 -1.12 -2.03 24.48
N PHE A 185 -0.44 -0.89 24.32
CA PHE A 185 0.70 -0.75 23.42
C PHE A 185 1.88 -0.11 24.16
N SER A 186 3.08 -0.27 23.61
CA SER A 186 4.26 0.45 24.08
C SER A 186 5.20 0.82 22.93
N PRO A 187 5.81 2.02 22.92
CA PRO A 187 6.83 2.36 21.93
C PRO A 187 8.16 1.64 22.17
N VAL A 188 8.42 1.24 23.41
CA VAL A 188 9.65 0.57 23.83
C VAL A 188 9.30 -0.63 24.70
N GLN A 189 9.99 -1.74 24.49
CA GLN A 189 9.91 -2.91 25.34
C GLN A 189 11.31 -3.42 25.67
N ILE A 190 11.45 -3.93 26.89
CA ILE A 190 12.63 -4.66 27.34
C ILE A 190 12.14 -5.93 28.04
N SER A 191 12.68 -7.08 27.65
CA SER A 191 12.53 -8.34 28.37
C SER A 191 13.90 -8.88 28.77
N PHE A 192 13.93 -9.59 29.88
CA PHE A 192 15.13 -10.29 30.30
C PHE A 192 15.06 -11.75 29.87
N VAL A 193 14.06 -12.49 30.36
CA VAL A 193 13.79 -13.90 30.06
C VAL A 193 12.28 -14.11 30.04
N GLY A 194 11.78 -15.16 29.38
CA GLY A 194 10.34 -15.38 29.16
C GLY A 194 9.55 -15.32 30.46
N GLY A 195 8.46 -14.54 30.47
CA GLY A 195 7.68 -14.22 31.66
C GLY A 195 8.21 -13.05 32.51
N ILE A 196 9.44 -12.58 32.31
CA ILE A 196 10.02 -11.39 32.95
C ILE A 196 10.25 -10.30 31.88
N GLN A 197 9.21 -9.48 31.69
CA GLN A 197 9.24 -8.36 30.75
C GLN A 197 8.55 -7.12 31.32
N LEU A 198 9.06 -5.94 30.97
CA LEU A 198 8.50 -4.65 31.42
C LEU A 198 7.10 -4.41 30.85
N ILE A 199 6.88 -4.87 29.62
CA ILE A 199 5.63 -4.70 28.89
C ILE A 199 5.03 -6.08 28.71
N PRO A 200 3.76 -6.32 29.10
CA PRO A 200 3.09 -7.62 28.93
C PRO A 200 3.18 -8.18 27.50
N GLU A 201 3.14 -9.51 27.36
CA GLU A 201 3.35 -10.21 26.07
C GLU A 201 2.27 -9.89 25.03
N ASP A 202 1.07 -9.59 25.50
CA ASP A 202 -0.12 -9.29 24.73
C ASP A 202 -0.17 -7.83 24.24
N PHE A 203 0.75 -6.98 24.70
CA PHE A 203 0.89 -5.61 24.21
C PHE A 203 1.57 -5.58 22.84
N THR A 204 1.12 -4.63 22.02
CA THR A 204 1.74 -4.34 20.73
C THR A 204 2.91 -3.37 20.89
N ILE A 205 4.04 -3.65 20.25
CA ILE A 205 5.22 -2.78 20.30
C ILE A 205 5.34 -1.96 19.02
N PHE A 206 5.35 -0.63 19.15
CA PHE A 206 5.53 0.32 18.04
C PHE A 206 6.84 1.09 18.19
N GLY A 207 7.95 0.47 17.83
CA GLY A 207 9.27 1.09 17.98
C GLY A 207 10.35 0.04 18.21
N VAL A 208 10.87 -0.06 19.43
CA VAL A 208 12.03 -0.91 19.73
C VAL A 208 11.71 -1.93 20.82
N ALA A 209 11.92 -3.20 20.50
CA ALA A 209 11.83 -4.32 21.43
C ALA A 209 13.23 -4.90 21.68
N VAL A 210 13.64 -4.96 22.95
CA VAL A 210 14.95 -5.49 23.37
C VAL A 210 14.75 -6.74 24.23
N ASN A 211 15.07 -7.90 23.67
CA ASN A 211 14.98 -9.20 24.34
C ASN A 211 16.38 -9.66 24.77
N ILE A 212 16.78 -9.32 26.01
CA ILE A 212 18.16 -9.56 26.48
C ILE A 212 18.54 -11.06 26.37
N ILE A 213 17.68 -11.97 26.84
CA ILE A 213 17.85 -13.42 26.66
C ILE A 213 16.72 -14.00 25.83
N THR A 214 15.47 -13.86 26.29
CA THR A 214 14.29 -14.21 25.50
C THR A 214 13.11 -13.30 25.85
N GLY A 215 12.18 -13.17 24.92
CA GLY A 215 10.98 -12.38 25.07
C GLY A 215 9.98 -12.74 23.99
N TYR A 216 8.70 -12.71 24.35
CA TYR A 216 7.61 -12.93 23.43
C TYR A 216 6.75 -11.67 23.37
N ASN A 217 6.50 -11.20 22.15
CA ASN A 217 5.53 -10.13 21.92
C ASN A 217 4.61 -10.58 20.79
N VAL A 218 3.30 -10.38 20.97
CA VAL A 218 2.33 -10.79 19.95
C VAL A 218 2.60 -10.04 18.64
N GLU A 219 2.70 -8.72 18.69
CA GLU A 219 2.92 -7.86 17.51
C GLU A 219 4.03 -6.84 17.74
N ILE A 220 4.94 -6.74 16.77
CA ILE A 220 6.00 -5.72 16.76
C ILE A 220 6.04 -5.02 15.40
N TYR A 221 6.01 -3.69 15.44
CA TYR A 221 6.20 -2.80 14.31
C TYR A 221 7.44 -1.93 14.59
N GLY A 222 8.57 -2.27 13.98
CA GLY A 222 9.84 -1.54 14.16
C GLY A 222 11.06 -2.46 14.22
N ILE A 223 11.84 -2.36 15.29
CA ILE A 223 13.08 -3.11 15.49
C ILE A 223 12.92 -4.03 16.69
N GLN A 224 13.19 -5.33 16.50
CA GLN A 224 13.34 -6.28 17.58
C GLN A 224 14.79 -6.78 17.61
N THR A 225 15.43 -6.74 18.77
CA THR A 225 16.80 -7.20 18.95
C THR A 225 16.97 -8.06 20.19
N GLY A 226 17.80 -9.09 20.15
CA GLY A 226 18.00 -9.97 21.31
C GLY A 226 18.76 -11.26 21.05
N LEU A 227 18.99 -12.08 22.07
CA LEU A 227 19.54 -13.43 21.85
C LEU A 227 18.49 -14.35 21.20
N ILE A 228 17.30 -14.42 21.82
CA ILE A 228 16.13 -15.14 21.30
C ILE A 228 15.00 -14.14 21.11
N CYS A 229 14.58 -13.98 19.86
CA CYS A 229 13.48 -13.10 19.47
C CYS A 229 12.29 -13.94 19.04
N GLU A 230 11.20 -13.91 19.81
CA GLU A 230 9.96 -14.58 19.46
C GLU A 230 8.83 -13.56 19.32
N ASN A 231 8.02 -13.73 18.28
CA ASN A 231 6.78 -12.97 18.10
C ASN A 231 5.73 -13.77 17.32
N SER A 232 4.49 -13.28 17.31
CA SER A 232 3.49 -13.78 16.35
C SER A 232 3.66 -13.09 15.00
N GLU A 233 3.65 -11.76 15.00
CA GLU A 233 3.86 -10.94 13.81
C GLU A 233 4.96 -9.89 14.01
N MET A 234 5.81 -9.76 12.98
CA MET A 234 6.88 -8.77 12.93
C MET A 234 6.83 -7.96 11.64
N ARG A 235 6.83 -6.64 11.76
CA ARG A 235 7.04 -5.72 10.63
C ARG A 235 8.24 -4.82 10.89
N GLY A 236 9.30 -4.99 10.11
CA GLY A 236 10.53 -4.21 10.24
C GLY A 236 11.78 -5.08 10.30
N ILE A 237 12.66 -4.83 11.27
CA ILE A 237 13.97 -5.51 11.40
C ILE A 237 14.01 -6.35 12.66
N GLN A 238 14.23 -7.65 12.52
CA GLN A 238 14.44 -8.57 13.63
C GLN A 238 15.88 -9.08 13.59
N ALA A 239 16.63 -8.85 14.67
CA ALA A 239 18.03 -9.22 14.78
C ALA A 239 18.30 -10.03 16.05
N GLY A 240 18.79 -11.25 15.92
CA GLY A 240 19.16 -12.05 17.09
C GLY A 240 19.90 -13.33 16.77
N LEU A 241 20.26 -14.15 17.76
CA LEU A 241 20.86 -15.46 17.45
C LEU A 241 19.80 -16.43 16.92
N ILE A 242 18.63 -16.43 17.55
CA ILE A 242 17.46 -17.19 17.14
C ILE A 242 16.31 -16.22 16.94
N CYS A 243 15.75 -16.20 15.74
CA CYS A 243 14.59 -15.40 15.39
C CYS A 243 13.43 -16.32 14.98
N SER A 244 12.27 -16.18 15.62
CA SER A 244 11.09 -16.99 15.37
C SER A 244 9.84 -16.11 15.27
N SER A 245 9.13 -16.21 14.14
CA SER A 245 7.85 -15.53 13.91
C SER A 245 6.75 -16.55 13.62
N LYS A 246 5.81 -16.72 14.55
CA LYS A 246 4.80 -17.80 14.48
C LYS A 246 3.84 -17.65 13.30
N SER A 247 3.50 -16.42 12.91
CA SER A 247 2.53 -16.15 11.86
C SER A 247 3.17 -15.49 10.63
N ARG A 248 3.79 -14.34 10.80
CA ARG A 248 4.31 -13.56 9.66
C ARG A 248 5.46 -12.64 10.02
N ILE A 249 6.39 -12.50 9.09
CA ILE A 249 7.38 -11.42 9.07
C ILE A 249 7.32 -10.64 7.76
N VAL A 250 7.29 -9.32 7.85
CA VAL A 250 7.43 -8.38 6.74
C VAL A 250 8.65 -7.50 6.99
N GLY A 251 9.74 -7.74 6.27
CA GLY A 251 10.98 -6.99 6.44
C GLY A 251 12.23 -7.87 6.47
N VAL A 252 13.16 -7.61 7.40
CA VAL A 252 14.46 -8.27 7.46
C VAL A 252 14.58 -9.07 8.75
N GLN A 253 14.89 -10.36 8.61
CA GLN A 253 15.26 -11.25 9.72
C GLN A 253 16.75 -11.56 9.60
N THR A 254 17.52 -11.26 10.63
CA THR A 254 18.95 -11.58 10.68
C THR A 254 19.30 -12.35 11.95
N GLY A 255 19.91 -13.52 11.79
CA GLY A 255 20.29 -14.36 12.92
C GLY A 255 20.93 -15.67 12.52
N LEU A 256 21.46 -16.43 13.48
CA LEU A 256 22.03 -17.75 13.15
C LEU A 256 20.93 -18.71 12.67
N ILE A 257 19.78 -18.68 13.34
CA ILE A 257 18.59 -19.46 13.01
C ILE A 257 17.42 -18.50 12.85
N ASN A 258 16.79 -18.56 11.68
CA ASN A 258 15.63 -17.78 11.31
C ASN A 258 14.49 -18.73 10.96
N ASN A 259 13.37 -18.61 11.65
CA ASN A 259 12.18 -19.41 11.40
C ASN A 259 10.96 -18.51 11.32
N ALA A 260 10.12 -18.72 10.31
CA ALA A 260 8.85 -18.03 10.20
C ALA A 260 7.83 -18.86 9.45
N TYR A 261 6.53 -18.65 9.72
CA TYR A 261 5.49 -19.26 8.90
C TYR A 261 5.42 -18.57 7.52
N TYR A 262 5.12 -17.28 7.48
CA TYR A 262 5.08 -16.50 6.23
C TYR A 262 6.15 -15.40 6.20
N VAL A 263 7.00 -15.39 5.18
CA VAL A 263 8.07 -14.39 5.03
C VAL A 263 7.79 -13.50 3.83
N THR A 264 7.73 -12.19 4.04
CA THR A 264 7.76 -11.18 2.97
C THR A 264 8.96 -10.26 3.17
N GLY A 265 10.09 -10.58 2.52
CA GLY A 265 11.34 -9.83 2.68
C GLY A 265 12.57 -10.71 2.69
N CYS A 266 13.54 -10.40 3.56
CA CYS A 266 14.86 -11.04 3.56
C CYS A 266 15.11 -11.81 4.85
N GLN A 267 15.61 -13.05 4.75
CA GLN A 267 16.20 -13.76 5.89
C GLN A 267 17.70 -13.96 5.64
N ILE A 268 18.53 -13.62 6.63
CA ILE A 268 19.98 -13.72 6.55
C ILE A 268 20.45 -14.50 7.77
N GLY A 269 21.05 -15.67 7.55
CA GLY A 269 21.44 -16.55 8.65
C GLY A 269 22.18 -17.81 8.26
N LEU A 270 22.54 -18.65 9.21
CA LEU A 270 23.10 -19.97 8.88
C LEU A 270 21.97 -20.91 8.43
N ILE A 271 20.84 -20.87 9.12
CA ILE A 271 19.66 -21.69 8.85
C ILE A 271 18.45 -20.76 8.71
N ASN A 272 17.81 -20.78 7.54
CA ASN A 272 16.58 -20.06 7.27
C ASN A 272 15.46 -21.05 6.94
N THR A 273 14.35 -20.96 7.65
CA THR A 273 13.17 -21.79 7.43
C THR A 273 11.93 -20.92 7.27
N ALA A 274 11.15 -21.22 6.22
CA ALA A 274 9.85 -20.62 5.98
C ALA A 274 8.83 -21.69 5.57
N GLU A 275 7.54 -21.51 5.90
CA GLU A 275 6.48 -22.28 5.24
C GLU A 275 6.20 -21.70 3.85
N PHE A 276 6.07 -20.37 3.79
CA PHE A 276 5.89 -19.59 2.57
C PHE A 276 6.90 -18.45 2.50
N LEU A 277 7.49 -18.23 1.33
CA LEU A 277 8.49 -17.19 1.09
C LEU A 277 8.10 -16.32 -0.11
N LYS A 278 8.02 -15.01 0.14
CA LYS A 278 8.02 -13.95 -0.87
C LYS A 278 9.21 -13.03 -0.63
N GLY A 279 10.35 -13.35 -1.22
CA GLY A 279 11.60 -12.63 -1.05
C GLY A 279 12.81 -13.55 -1.11
N VAL A 280 13.84 -13.24 -0.31
CA VAL A 280 15.17 -13.88 -0.43
C VAL A 280 15.63 -14.43 0.91
N GLN A 281 16.17 -15.64 0.91
CA GLN A 281 16.91 -16.22 2.02
C GLN A 281 18.38 -16.33 1.63
N ILE A 282 19.26 -15.90 2.52
CA ILE A 282 20.72 -16.02 2.36
C ILE A 282 21.24 -16.78 3.57
N GLY A 283 21.82 -17.95 3.33
CA GLY A 283 22.31 -18.81 4.40
C GLY A 283 22.83 -20.16 3.97
N LEU A 284 23.54 -20.86 4.87
CA LEU A 284 24.09 -22.19 4.56
C LEU A 284 22.97 -23.18 4.22
N LEU A 285 21.85 -23.14 4.96
CA LEU A 285 20.69 -23.98 4.76
C LEU A 285 19.43 -23.11 4.66
N ASN A 286 18.78 -23.10 3.49
CA ASN A 286 17.55 -22.35 3.26
C ASN A 286 16.43 -23.32 2.87
N THR A 287 15.33 -23.33 3.62
CA THR A 287 14.21 -24.25 3.42
C THR A 287 12.90 -23.49 3.32
N VAL A 288 12.07 -23.83 2.32
CA VAL A 288 10.72 -23.29 2.13
C VAL A 288 9.75 -24.43 1.86
N LYS A 289 8.80 -24.73 2.76
CA LYS A 289 7.97 -25.95 2.61
C LYS A 289 7.00 -25.90 1.42
N HIS A 290 6.40 -24.74 1.17
CA HIS A 290 5.42 -24.52 0.10
C HIS A 290 5.95 -23.60 -1.01
N GLY A 291 7.26 -23.69 -1.29
CA GLY A 291 7.93 -22.90 -2.31
C GLY A 291 8.13 -23.67 -3.63
N PRO A 292 8.53 -22.99 -4.71
CA PRO A 292 8.93 -23.63 -5.96
C PRO A 292 10.16 -24.54 -5.76
N ILE A 293 11.01 -24.21 -4.78
CA ILE A 293 12.19 -24.98 -4.42
C ILE A 293 12.26 -25.13 -2.89
N ASN A 294 12.17 -26.37 -2.42
CA ASN A 294 12.02 -26.63 -0.99
C ASN A 294 13.30 -26.46 -0.18
N PHE A 295 14.47 -26.62 -0.81
CA PHE A 295 15.77 -26.45 -0.18
C PHE A 295 16.78 -25.89 -1.17
N MET A 296 17.55 -24.88 -0.75
CA MET A 296 18.70 -24.37 -1.49
C MET A 296 19.86 -23.98 -0.55
N PRO A 297 21.10 -24.36 -0.87
CA PRO A 297 22.27 -23.84 -0.16
C PRO A 297 22.58 -22.41 -0.62
N ILE A 298 23.15 -21.61 0.29
CA ILE A 298 23.63 -20.23 0.08
C ILE A 298 22.52 -19.21 -0.19
N ILE A 299 21.69 -19.38 -1.21
CA ILE A 299 20.60 -18.46 -1.58
C ILE A 299 19.34 -19.23 -1.95
N ASN A 300 18.18 -18.80 -1.43
CA ASN A 300 16.85 -19.24 -1.91
C ASN A 300 15.98 -18.01 -2.23
N ILE A 301 15.13 -18.13 -3.25
CA ILE A 301 14.24 -17.05 -3.70
C ILE A 301 12.82 -17.62 -3.82
N GLY A 302 11.85 -16.93 -3.22
CA GLY A 302 10.42 -17.24 -3.33
C GLY A 302 9.64 -16.04 -3.83
N PHE A 303 8.59 -16.27 -4.60
CA PHE A 303 7.77 -15.24 -5.25
C PHE A 303 6.30 -15.36 -4.87
#